data_AF-A0A974TLB1-F1
#
_entry.id   AF-A0A974TLB1-F1
#
_cell.length_a   1.000
_cell.length_b   1.000
_cell.length_c   1.000
_cell.angle_alpha   90.00
_cell.angle_beta   90.00
_cell.angle_gamma   90.00
#
_symmetry.space_group_name_H-M   'P 1'
#
loop_
_entity.id
_entity.type
_entity.pdbx_description
1 polymer ?
#
loop_
_entity_poly.entity_id
_entity_poly.type
_entity_poly.pdbx_seq_one_letter_code
_entity_poly.pdbx_strand_id
1 'polypeptide(L)'
;MGVIDSAWFYEKLSERGSSLRDMARFMGLDPSAVSRMLNGERKMSAEEQDQIADYIGVPLDEVAAHRRGDLAGFAEKKQAGYESAGANPGELDEPPVKMFTEDDVIYKDGKRWMELDDGTLLEVHPAWGCMKGTLTIMPGVDLTAPADPDWGKVYDDD
;
A
#
# COMPACT_ATOMS: atom_id res chain seq x y z
N MET A 1 11.84 12.16 -10.74
CA MET A 1 12.47 10.85 -10.36
C MET A 1 12.13 10.65 -8.89
N GLY A 2 11.67 9.48 -8.45
CA GLY A 2 11.57 9.23 -7.00
C GLY A 2 12.99 9.20 -6.43
N VAL A 3 13.24 9.94 -5.36
CA VAL A 3 14.55 9.96 -4.72
C VAL A 3 14.70 8.62 -4.01
N ILE A 4 15.65 7.79 -4.43
CA ILE A 4 15.95 6.54 -3.72
C ILE A 4 16.46 6.92 -2.33
N ASP A 5 15.99 6.20 -1.30
CA ASP A 5 16.49 6.39 0.06
C ASP A 5 17.86 5.72 0.24
N SER A 6 18.90 6.38 -0.29
CA SER A 6 20.26 5.86 -0.26
C SER A 6 20.77 5.66 1.18
N ALA A 7 20.37 6.54 2.11
CA ALA A 7 20.83 6.50 3.50
C ALA A 7 20.43 5.18 4.17
N TRP A 8 19.18 4.75 3.98
CA TRP A 8 18.67 3.49 4.51
C TRP A 8 19.48 2.27 4.02
N PHE A 9 19.81 2.21 2.73
CA PHE A 9 20.61 1.10 2.19
C PHE A 9 22.02 1.03 2.82
N TYR A 10 22.66 2.18 3.05
CA TYR A 10 23.98 2.23 3.69
C TYR A 10 23.93 1.89 5.17
N GLU A 11 22.87 2.30 5.87
CA GLU A 11 22.63 1.95 7.27
C GLU A 11 22.47 0.43 7.42
N LYS A 12 21.62 -0.20 6.61
CA LYS A 12 21.40 -1.66 6.64
C LYS A 12 22.67 -2.47 6.34
N LEU A 13 23.51 -1.99 5.43
CA LEU A 13 24.83 -2.58 5.21
C LEU A 13 25.74 -2.46 6.45
N SER A 14 25.71 -1.30 7.12
CA SER A 14 26.51 -1.07 8.32
C SER A 14 26.06 -1.92 9.53
N GLU A 15 24.75 -2.09 9.73
CA GLU A 15 24.17 -2.94 10.79
C GLU A 15 24.62 -4.39 10.66
N ARG A 16 24.74 -4.89 9.42
CA ARG A 16 25.23 -6.24 9.14
C ARG A 16 26.76 -6.35 9.18
N GLY A 17 27.48 -5.23 9.27
CA GLY A 17 28.93 -5.19 9.14
C GLY A 17 29.44 -5.53 7.73
N SER A 18 28.60 -5.37 6.71
CA SER A 18 28.92 -5.67 5.31
C SER A 18 29.30 -4.41 4.55
N SER A 19 30.17 -4.54 3.55
CA SER A 19 30.50 -3.44 2.64
C SER A 19 29.67 -3.48 1.35
N LEU A 20 29.54 -2.33 0.68
CA LEU A 20 28.93 -2.23 -0.65
C LEU A 20 29.65 -3.11 -1.69
N ARG A 21 30.96 -3.32 -1.54
CA ARG A 21 31.73 -4.24 -2.39
C ARG A 21 31.36 -5.70 -2.16
N ASP A 22 31.01 -6.07 -0.94
CA ASP A 22 30.59 -7.44 -0.63
C ASP A 22 29.19 -7.73 -1.16
N MET A 23 28.29 -6.74 -1.08
CA MET A 23 26.99 -6.83 -1.76
C MET A 23 27.15 -6.93 -3.27
N ALA A 24 28.03 -6.13 -3.87
CA ALA A 24 28.30 -6.20 -5.31
C ALA A 24 28.82 -7.59 -5.74
N ARG A 25 29.71 -8.19 -4.94
CA ARG A 25 30.17 -9.58 -5.17
C ARG A 25 29.04 -10.59 -5.07
N PHE A 26 28.16 -10.45 -4.08
CA PHE A 26 27.00 -11.33 -3.93
C PHE A 26 26.05 -11.25 -5.12
N MET A 27 25.79 -10.05 -5.63
CA MET A 27 24.92 -9.81 -6.79
C MET A 27 25.58 -10.14 -8.13
N GLY A 28 26.90 -10.38 -8.17
CA GLY A 28 27.65 -10.54 -9.41
C GLY A 28 27.75 -9.24 -10.24
N LEU A 29 27.65 -8.07 -9.57
CA LEU A 29 27.68 -6.75 -10.19
C LEU A 29 28.99 -6.02 -9.89
N ASP A 30 29.30 -5.03 -10.73
CA ASP A 30 30.41 -4.11 -10.45
C ASP A 30 30.07 -3.17 -9.28
N PRO A 31 31.01 -2.87 -8.35
CA PRO A 31 30.76 -1.97 -7.24
C PRO A 31 30.27 -0.57 -7.65
N SER A 32 30.71 -0.07 -8.81
CA SER A 32 30.22 1.21 -9.36
C SER A 32 28.76 1.11 -9.81
N ALA A 33 28.37 -0.02 -10.41
CA ALA A 33 26.98 -0.26 -10.81
C ALA A 33 26.05 -0.27 -9.59
N VAL A 34 26.46 -0.93 -8.50
CA VAL A 34 25.70 -0.98 -7.24
C VAL A 34 25.61 0.40 -6.58
N SER A 35 26.73 1.14 -6.52
CA SER A 35 26.73 2.51 -5.98
C SER A 35 25.76 3.42 -6.73
N ARG A 36 25.82 3.42 -8.07
CA ARG A 36 24.92 4.22 -8.91
C ARG A 36 23.47 3.78 -8.81
N MET A 37 23.22 2.49 -8.57
CA MET A 37 21.89 1.93 -8.35
C MET A 37 21.29 2.42 -7.02
N LEU A 38 22.05 2.38 -5.92
CA LEU A 38 21.58 2.87 -4.61
C LEU A 38 21.43 4.39 -4.54
N ASN A 39 22.20 5.13 -5.33
CA ASN A 39 22.09 6.59 -5.45
C ASN A 39 21.01 7.05 -6.44
N GLY A 40 20.28 6.13 -7.09
CA GLY A 40 19.22 6.45 -8.04
C GLY A 40 19.68 6.94 -9.42
N GLU A 41 20.99 6.96 -9.67
CA GLU A 41 21.56 7.26 -11.00
C GLU A 41 21.34 6.11 -12.00
N ARG A 42 21.16 4.89 -11.50
CA ARG A 42 20.82 3.68 -12.28
C ARG A 42 19.51 3.09 -11.75
N LYS A 43 18.65 2.67 -12.68
CA LYS A 43 17.42 1.95 -12.32
C LYS A 43 17.75 0.56 -11.79
N MET A 44 17.18 0.23 -10.63
CA MET A 44 17.20 -1.09 -10.03
C MET A 44 16.13 -1.99 -10.68
N SER A 45 16.50 -3.18 -11.14
CA SER A 45 15.59 -4.21 -11.70
C SER A 45 14.80 -4.92 -10.60
N ALA A 46 13.84 -5.78 -10.99
CA ALA A 46 13.11 -6.62 -10.03
C ALA A 46 14.04 -7.64 -9.38
N GLU A 47 14.85 -8.33 -10.19
CA GLU A 47 15.82 -9.33 -9.74
C GLU A 47 16.89 -8.70 -8.83
N GLU A 48 17.34 -7.47 -9.13
CA GLU A 48 18.27 -6.74 -8.27
C GLU A 48 17.63 -6.39 -6.91
N GLN A 49 16.31 -6.14 -6.83
CA GLN A 49 15.61 -5.94 -5.55
C GLN A 49 15.54 -7.24 -4.74
N ASP A 50 15.22 -8.36 -5.39
CA ASP A 50 15.17 -9.67 -4.74
C ASP A 50 16.54 -10.04 -4.15
N GLN A 51 17.62 -9.83 -4.92
CA GLN A 51 18.98 -10.06 -4.43
C GLN A 51 19.38 -9.15 -3.27
N ILE A 52 18.92 -7.90 -3.25
CA ILE A 52 19.18 -6.99 -2.13
C ILE A 52 18.40 -7.41 -0.89
N ALA A 53 17.14 -7.83 -1.05
CA ALA A 53 16.32 -8.37 0.03
C ALA A 53 16.96 -9.62 0.66
N ASP A 54 17.35 -10.58 -0.18
CA ASP A 54 18.07 -11.79 0.24
C ASP A 54 19.41 -11.47 0.90
N TYR A 55 20.14 -10.50 0.35
CA TYR A 55 21.42 -10.09 0.92
C TYR A 55 21.21 -9.43 2.27
N ILE A 56 20.42 -8.38 2.37
CA ILE A 56 20.26 -7.61 3.61
C ILE A 56 19.48 -8.40 4.67
N GLY A 57 18.61 -9.33 4.28
CA GLY A 57 17.77 -10.12 5.16
C GLY A 57 16.49 -9.40 5.59
N VAL A 58 15.99 -8.50 4.74
CA VAL A 58 14.74 -7.74 4.93
C VAL A 58 13.74 -8.17 3.86
N PRO A 59 12.42 -8.08 4.12
CA PRO A 59 11.43 -8.49 3.14
C PRO A 59 11.41 -7.55 1.92
N LEU A 60 10.99 -8.08 0.76
CA LEU A 60 11.06 -7.39 -0.53
C LEU A 60 10.24 -6.09 -0.56
N ASP A 61 9.13 -6.04 0.16
CA ASP A 61 8.27 -4.86 0.30
C ASP A 61 8.99 -3.69 0.96
N GLU A 62 9.84 -3.96 1.97
CA GLU A 62 10.67 -2.96 2.62
C GLU A 62 11.69 -2.36 1.63
N VAL A 63 12.40 -3.21 0.88
CA VAL A 63 13.33 -2.77 -0.18
C VAL A 63 12.62 -1.96 -1.26
N ALA A 64 11.41 -2.38 -1.67
CA ALA A 64 10.62 -1.70 -2.68
C ALA A 64 10.13 -0.31 -2.23
N ALA A 65 9.80 -0.15 -0.95
CA ALA A 65 9.41 1.12 -0.35
C ALA A 65 10.58 2.13 -0.40
N HIS A 66 11.75 1.73 0.09
CA HIS A 66 12.95 2.59 0.10
C HIS A 66 13.53 2.84 -1.31
N ARG A 67 13.29 1.94 -2.28
CA ARG A 67 13.60 2.17 -3.70
C ARG A 67 12.75 3.29 -4.30
N ARG A 68 11.46 3.39 -3.96
CA ARG A 68 10.58 4.42 -4.53
C ARG A 68 10.78 5.80 -3.90
N GLY A 69 11.34 5.83 -2.69
CA GLY A 69 11.32 7.00 -1.80
C GLY A 69 9.92 7.12 -1.23
N ASP A 70 9.80 6.97 0.09
CA ASP A 70 8.56 6.96 0.89
C ASP A 70 7.27 7.27 0.13
N LEU A 71 6.70 6.20 -0.43
CA LEU A 71 5.31 6.15 -0.89
C LEU A 71 4.71 4.90 -0.29
N ALA A 72 4.35 4.98 0.99
CA ALA A 72 3.39 4.07 1.57
C ALA A 72 2.03 4.30 0.86
N GLY A 73 1.59 3.36 0.03
CA GLY A 73 0.24 3.33 -0.55
C GLY A 73 0.15 3.49 -2.08
N PHE A 74 -1.10 3.48 -2.57
CA PHE A 74 -1.47 3.59 -4.00
C PHE A 74 -1.55 5.05 -4.50
N ALA A 75 -1.06 6.02 -3.72
CA ALA A 75 -1.19 7.42 -4.08
C ALA A 75 -0.39 7.76 -5.35
N GLU A 76 -1.05 8.43 -6.30
CA GLU A 76 -0.39 8.92 -7.50
C GLU A 76 0.48 10.16 -7.18
N LYS A 77 1.60 10.33 -7.91
CA LYS A 77 2.55 11.45 -7.73
C LYS A 77 1.95 12.86 -7.84
N LYS A 78 0.76 13.00 -8.43
CA LYS A 78 0.05 14.28 -8.61
C LYS A 78 -1.03 14.52 -7.56
N GLN A 79 -1.29 13.54 -6.70
CA GLN A 79 -2.29 13.66 -5.66
C GLN A 79 -1.65 14.34 -4.44
N ALA A 80 -2.23 15.44 -3.98
CA ALA A 80 -1.88 15.99 -2.69
C ALA A 80 -2.27 14.97 -1.61
N GLY A 81 -1.36 14.67 -0.68
CA GLY A 81 -1.69 13.89 0.50
C GLY A 81 -2.85 14.57 1.23
N TYR A 82 -3.85 13.80 1.65
CA TYR A 82 -4.94 14.34 2.44
C TYR A 82 -4.40 14.76 3.80
N GLU A 83 -4.29 16.07 4.03
CA GLU A 83 -4.05 16.61 5.36
C GLU A 83 -5.36 16.52 6.14
N SER A 84 -5.49 15.52 7.02
CA SER A 84 -6.62 15.49 7.94
C SER A 84 -6.47 16.69 8.87
N ALA A 85 -7.32 17.71 8.72
CA ALA A 85 -7.43 18.81 9.67
C ALA A 85 -8.01 18.26 10.99
N GLY A 86 -7.17 17.60 11.78
CA GLY A 86 -7.49 17.19 13.15
C GLY A 86 -8.55 16.10 13.34
N ALA A 87 -9.07 15.48 12.29
CA ALA A 87 -9.96 14.33 12.44
C ALA A 87 -9.14 13.04 12.47
N ASN A 88 -8.78 12.59 13.67
CA ASN A 88 -8.41 11.20 13.86
C ASN A 88 -9.57 10.34 13.35
N PRO A 89 -9.34 9.31 12.51
CA PRO A 89 -10.40 8.40 12.04
C PRO A 89 -11.12 7.64 13.15
N GLY A 90 -10.68 7.78 14.41
CA GLY A 90 -11.24 7.13 15.59
C GLY A 90 -12.29 7.93 16.38
N GLU A 91 -12.70 9.13 15.94
CA GLU A 91 -13.63 10.01 16.69
C GLU A 91 -15.05 10.12 16.09
N LEU A 92 -15.46 9.19 15.23
CA LEU A 92 -16.88 8.94 15.01
C LEU A 92 -17.28 7.78 15.92
N ASP A 93 -17.73 8.10 17.12
CA ASP A 93 -18.00 7.13 18.21
C ASP A 93 -19.00 6.03 17.84
N GLU A 94 -19.82 6.19 16.79
CA GLU A 94 -20.60 5.09 16.22
C GLU A 94 -21.04 5.43 14.79
N PRO A 95 -20.71 4.61 13.77
CA PRO A 95 -21.29 4.77 12.45
C PRO A 95 -22.82 4.60 12.53
N PRO A 96 -23.61 5.34 11.73
CA PRO A 96 -25.09 5.30 11.77
C PRO A 96 -25.69 3.94 11.42
N VAL A 97 -24.86 3.02 10.94
CA VAL A 97 -25.19 1.62 10.65
C VAL A 97 -24.05 0.78 11.21
N LYS A 98 -24.37 -0.33 11.91
CA LYS A 98 -23.37 -1.31 12.32
C LYS A 98 -22.67 -1.82 11.06
N MET A 99 -21.42 -1.43 10.88
CA MET A 99 -20.57 -1.99 9.83
C MET A 99 -20.23 -3.43 10.23
N PHE A 100 -20.36 -4.37 9.30
CA PHE A 100 -19.89 -5.74 9.54
C PHE A 100 -18.37 -5.74 9.69
N THR A 101 -17.90 -6.30 10.80
CA THR A 101 -16.49 -6.34 11.18
C THR A 101 -15.93 -7.76 11.13
N GLU A 102 -14.63 -7.90 11.36
CA GLU A 102 -14.00 -9.22 11.50
C GLU A 102 -14.60 -10.02 12.66
N ASP A 103 -15.09 -9.33 13.69
CA ASP A 103 -15.74 -9.95 14.85
C ASP A 103 -17.09 -10.59 14.50
N ASP A 104 -17.70 -10.22 13.37
CA ASP A 104 -18.96 -10.79 12.87
C ASP A 104 -18.74 -12.02 11.95
N VAL A 105 -17.48 -12.42 11.69
CA VAL A 105 -17.13 -13.54 10.79
C VAL A 105 -17.03 -14.86 11.57
N ILE A 106 -17.87 -15.82 11.21
CA ILE A 106 -17.89 -17.17 11.77
C ILE A 106 -17.01 -18.09 10.93
N TYR A 107 -15.98 -18.67 11.55
CA TYR A 107 -15.11 -19.66 10.90
C TYR A 107 -15.63 -21.07 11.16
N LYS A 108 -16.04 -21.77 10.10
CA LYS A 108 -16.56 -23.13 10.20
C LYS A 108 -16.24 -23.94 8.95
N ASP A 109 -15.75 -25.17 9.14
CA ASP A 109 -15.46 -26.14 8.07
C ASP A 109 -14.50 -25.60 6.99
N GLY A 110 -13.51 -24.78 7.40
CA GLY A 110 -12.54 -24.15 6.49
C GLY A 110 -13.12 -23.02 5.64
N LYS A 111 -14.39 -22.65 5.86
CA LYS A 111 -15.10 -21.57 5.18
C LYS A 111 -15.40 -20.44 6.17
N ARG A 112 -15.60 -19.24 5.62
CA ARG A 112 -16.03 -18.06 6.37
C ARG A 112 -17.53 -17.90 6.15
N TRP A 113 -18.26 -17.70 7.23
CA TRP A 113 -19.70 -17.50 7.24
C TRP A 113 -20.00 -16.19 7.94
N MET A 114 -21.12 -15.58 7.58
CA MET A 114 -21.60 -14.35 8.21
C MET A 114 -23.10 -14.49 8.44
N GLU A 115 -23.58 -14.10 9.61
CA GLU A 115 -24.99 -14.12 9.95
C GLU A 115 -25.63 -12.77 9.57
N LEU A 116 -26.69 -12.81 8.78
CA LEU A 116 -27.52 -11.66 8.44
C LEU A 116 -28.49 -11.33 9.58
N ASP A 117 -29.10 -10.15 9.55
CA ASP A 117 -30.08 -9.71 10.56
C ASP A 117 -31.31 -10.64 10.66
N ASP A 118 -31.56 -11.45 9.62
CA ASP A 118 -32.63 -12.44 9.55
C ASP A 118 -32.21 -13.85 10.05
N GLY A 119 -30.97 -14.00 10.52
CA GLY A 119 -30.39 -15.27 10.99
C GLY A 119 -29.87 -16.18 9.88
N THR A 120 -29.88 -15.73 8.62
CA THR A 120 -29.34 -16.50 7.49
C THR A 120 -27.81 -16.48 7.49
N LEU A 121 -27.19 -17.64 7.28
CA LEU A 121 -25.73 -17.74 7.12
C LEU A 121 -25.32 -17.57 5.66
N LEU A 122 -24.59 -16.50 5.37
CA LEU A 122 -23.97 -16.21 4.07
C LEU A 122 -22.54 -16.76 4.05
N GLU A 123 -22.20 -17.59 3.06
CA GLU A 123 -20.81 -17.98 2.82
C GLU A 123 -20.03 -16.79 2.24
N VAL A 124 -18.92 -16.45 2.88
CA VAL A 124 -18.10 -15.28 2.56
C VAL A 124 -16.82 -15.73 1.88
N HIS A 125 -16.52 -15.15 0.72
CA HIS A 125 -15.29 -15.44 -0.02
C HIS A 125 -14.04 -15.03 0.79
N PRO A 126 -12.91 -15.76 0.74
CA PRO A 126 -11.70 -15.41 1.48
C PRO A 126 -11.13 -14.01 1.21
N ALA A 127 -11.36 -13.50 0.00
CA ALA A 127 -10.97 -12.14 -0.38
C ALA A 127 -11.91 -11.05 0.19
N TRP A 128 -12.99 -11.41 0.87
CA TRP A 128 -13.84 -10.42 1.53
C TRP A 128 -13.05 -9.64 2.57
N GLY A 129 -13.19 -8.31 2.53
CA GLY A 129 -12.42 -7.40 3.37
C GLY A 129 -10.98 -7.16 2.93
N CYS A 130 -10.46 -7.80 1.87
CA CYS A 130 -9.07 -7.57 1.42
C CYS A 130 -8.82 -6.14 0.92
N MET A 131 -9.88 -5.41 0.54
CA MET A 131 -9.84 -4.00 0.15
C MET A 131 -10.32 -3.07 1.28
N LYS A 132 -10.54 -3.58 2.48
CA LYS A 132 -10.93 -2.72 3.62
C LYS A 132 -9.81 -1.70 3.87
N GLY A 133 -10.18 -0.43 3.99
CA GLY A 133 -9.24 0.67 4.21
C GLY A 133 -8.50 1.16 2.95
N THR A 134 -8.70 0.54 1.77
CA THR A 134 -8.06 1.05 0.54
C THR A 134 -8.80 2.25 -0.06
N LEU A 135 -10.03 2.52 0.37
CA LEU A 135 -10.86 3.63 -0.08
C LEU A 135 -11.27 4.47 1.13
N THR A 136 -11.03 5.77 1.06
CA THR A 136 -11.43 6.73 2.11
C THR A 136 -12.44 7.70 1.52
N ILE A 137 -13.64 7.79 2.12
CA ILE A 137 -14.69 8.74 1.74
C ILE A 137 -14.64 9.88 2.76
N MET A 138 -14.61 11.13 2.31
CA MET A 138 -14.64 12.27 3.22
C MET A 138 -16.02 12.39 3.90
N PRO A 139 -16.07 12.76 5.19
CA PRO A 139 -17.34 13.04 5.86
C PRO A 139 -18.16 14.08 5.08
N GLY A 140 -19.45 13.81 4.87
CA GLY A 140 -20.36 14.73 4.16
C GLY A 140 -20.32 14.64 2.63
N VAL A 141 -19.54 13.74 2.03
CA VAL A 141 -19.58 13.47 0.59
C VAL A 141 -20.82 12.64 0.26
N ASP A 142 -21.70 13.20 -0.57
CA ASP A 142 -22.82 12.48 -1.16
C ASP A 142 -22.37 11.68 -2.39
N LEU A 143 -22.29 10.36 -2.23
CA LEU A 143 -21.92 9.44 -3.30
C LEU A 143 -23.06 9.14 -4.27
N THR A 144 -24.28 9.61 -3.97
CA THR A 144 -25.46 9.42 -4.83
C THR A 144 -25.62 10.55 -5.85
N ALA A 145 -24.94 11.68 -5.62
CA ALA A 145 -24.88 12.78 -6.57
C ALA A 145 -23.96 12.43 -7.76
N PRO A 146 -24.28 12.90 -8.98
CA PRO A 146 -23.40 12.70 -10.12
C PRO A 146 -22.05 13.39 -9.87
N ALA A 147 -20.96 12.69 -10.20
CA ALA A 147 -19.60 13.20 -10.04
C ALA A 147 -19.33 14.47 -10.87
N ASP A 148 -20.10 14.67 -11.95
CA ASP A 148 -20.07 15.84 -12.82
C ASP A 148 -21.52 16.27 -13.15
N PRO A 149 -21.90 17.53 -12.90
CA PRO A 149 -23.24 18.05 -13.21
C PRO A 149 -23.66 17.92 -14.67
N ASP A 150 -22.70 17.86 -15.60
CA ASP A 150 -22.97 17.78 -17.04
C ASP A 150 -23.20 16.33 -17.51
N TRP A 151 -22.89 15.32 -16.69
CA TRP A 151 -23.22 13.92 -17.00
C TRP A 151 -24.73 13.64 -16.97
N GLY A 152 -25.50 14.44 -16.24
CA GLY A 152 -26.96 14.35 -16.22
C GLY A 152 -27.64 14.92 -17.47
N LYS A 153 -26.91 15.72 -18.27
CA LYS A 153 -27.47 16.53 -19.36
C LYS A 153 -27.21 15.95 -20.76
N VAL A 154 -26.66 14.73 -20.85
CA VAL A 154 -26.29 14.10 -22.13
C VAL A 154 -27.50 13.89 -23.07
N TYR A 155 -28.71 13.93 -22.52
CA TYR A 155 -29.97 13.79 -23.27
C TYR A 155 -30.86 15.04 -23.21
N ASP A 156 -30.37 16.17 -22.71
CA ASP A 156 -31.16 17.40 -22.60
C ASP A 156 -31.14 18.27 -23.87
N ASP A 157 -30.37 17.87 -24.90
CA ASP A 157 -30.39 18.47 -26.24
C ASP A 157 -31.33 17.66 -27.17
N ASP A 158 -32.65 17.81 -27.00
CA ASP A 158 -33.68 17.51 -28.02
C ASP A 158 -34.88 18.48 -27.92
#